data_AF-A0A0D6LTT2-F1
#
_entry.id   AF-A0A0D6LTT2-F1
#
_cell.length_a   1.000
_cell.length_b   1.000
_cell.length_c   1.000
_cell.angle_alpha   90.00
_cell.angle_beta   90.00
_cell.angle_gamma   90.00
#
_symmetry.space_group_name_H-M   'P 1'
#
loop_
_entity.id
_entity.type
_entity.pdbx_description
1 polymer ?
#
loop_
_entity_poly.entity_id
_entity_poly.type
_entity_poly.pdbx_seq_one_letter_code
_entity_poly.pdbx_strand_id
1 'polypeptide(L)'
;MNGEAEPLLRFAEAKKVLGEIYTDLGKHVDELDEVYKGIVEPTGGGAGDSECMVPDEQAAEIELFRESINTIMETFRRDNMKVVFFGRTSNGKSTTINAMLHAKILPQGMGHTTCCFLQVKQQHLTRFRQFLVNELEVATDRDVKDRIFFVSSRERSTQVFNDCRMNFAQFERAYREQTERLRAEVHLKVSADFSEEIMRLEAIVDRFNMPFLDTTQGIIEYKRALAEFTDKCVSSDLEARCTGGLMSRIWNLENDMFQYVTKILAEPYQHKLEEVWRYRAPFKFSICVDAPALTKDFHEDLEFRFTFGLSAIIRRIIAYRSGQPVTAIQANLLTPMALRNAGRSNEDLHNEAMQKAVEENAMMTQMVLTSASYLANGSIGLLVVGGIVYRAVGWRVIAVTAAAYGGLYVWERMRWNSHAKEQHLKEQFRSHLAARMQQVGAAHTTHCETQAMR
;
A
#
# COMPACT_ATOMS: atom_id res chain seq x y z
N MET A 1 67.37 25.09 14.56
CA MET A 1 66.98 24.18 15.66
C MET A 1 65.67 24.71 16.22
N ASN A 2 64.63 23.88 16.29
CA ASN A 2 63.29 24.30 16.73
C ASN A 2 63.29 24.49 18.24
N GLY A 3 63.02 25.72 18.73
CA GLY A 3 63.30 26.10 20.12
C GLY A 3 62.15 26.68 20.96
N GLU A 4 61.08 27.21 20.35
CA GLU A 4 60.07 28.01 21.07
C GLU A 4 58.62 27.58 20.79
N ALA A 5 58.36 26.27 20.83
CA ALA A 5 57.00 25.78 21.06
C ALA A 5 56.63 26.01 22.53
N GLU A 6 55.50 26.67 22.79
CA GLU A 6 55.04 27.01 24.13
C GLU A 6 55.03 25.76 25.06
N PRO A 7 55.59 25.81 26.29
CA PRO A 7 55.70 24.64 27.14
C PRO A 7 54.38 23.91 27.43
N LEU A 8 53.27 24.65 27.42
CA LEU A 8 51.91 24.11 27.60
C LEU A 8 51.43 23.36 26.35
N LEU A 9 51.85 23.79 25.14
CA LEU A 9 51.55 23.13 23.88
C LEU A 9 52.22 21.74 23.82
N ARG A 10 53.46 21.63 24.31
CA ARG A 10 54.18 20.34 24.42
C ARG A 10 53.44 19.34 25.29
N PHE A 11 52.81 19.78 26.38
CA PHE A 11 51.95 18.91 27.22
C PHE A 11 50.68 18.51 26.47
N ALA A 12 50.03 19.42 25.75
CA ALA A 12 48.82 19.13 24.97
C ALA A 12 49.09 18.15 23.82
N GLU A 13 50.21 18.30 23.13
CA GLU A 13 50.68 17.42 22.06
C GLU A 13 51.03 16.02 22.60
N ALA A 14 51.84 15.93 23.67
CA ALA A 14 52.12 14.66 24.33
C ALA A 14 50.85 13.96 24.83
N LYS A 15 49.88 14.74 25.35
CA LYS A 15 48.57 14.19 25.75
C LYS A 15 47.78 13.64 24.56
N LYS A 16 47.82 14.32 23.41
CA LYS A 16 47.16 13.83 22.19
C LYS A 16 47.77 12.50 21.73
N VAL A 17 49.10 12.45 21.56
CA VAL A 17 49.82 11.27 21.08
C VAL A 17 49.61 10.06 21.99
N LEU A 18 49.71 10.23 23.31
CA LEU A 18 49.43 9.15 24.26
C LEU A 18 47.96 8.69 24.21
N GLY A 19 47.02 9.62 24.02
CA GLY A 19 45.60 9.27 23.86
C GLY A 19 45.32 8.47 22.59
N GLU A 20 46.02 8.76 21.50
CA GLU A 20 45.97 7.98 20.25
C GLU A 20 46.54 6.56 20.49
N ILE A 21 47.73 6.44 21.09
CA ILE A 21 48.36 5.15 21.43
C ILE A 21 47.45 4.25 22.28
N TYR A 22 46.83 4.76 23.35
CA TYR A 22 45.92 3.97 24.19
C TYR A 22 44.59 3.65 23.49
N THR A 23 44.15 4.48 22.54
CA THR A 23 42.96 4.18 21.73
C THR A 23 43.23 3.04 20.75
N ASP A 24 44.41 3.03 20.12
CA ASP A 24 44.80 1.96 19.19
C ASP A 24 45.14 0.66 19.93
N LEU A 25 45.76 0.74 21.11
CA LEU A 25 45.94 -0.41 22.00
C LEU A 25 44.60 -1.05 22.40
N GLY A 26 43.57 -0.24 22.68
CA GLY A 26 42.21 -0.73 22.96
C GLY A 26 41.63 -1.52 21.79
N LYS A 27 41.74 -0.99 20.56
CA LYS A 27 41.30 -1.70 19.34
C LYS A 27 42.01 -3.04 19.18
N HIS A 28 43.33 -3.10 19.39
CA HIS A 28 44.08 -4.35 19.27
C HIS A 28 43.68 -5.39 20.33
N VAL A 29 43.27 -4.98 21.52
CA VAL A 29 42.71 -5.88 22.54
C VAL A 29 41.31 -6.37 22.12
N ASP A 30 40.48 -5.51 21.52
CA ASP A 30 39.17 -5.90 20.99
C ASP A 30 39.28 -6.84 19.77
N GLU A 31 40.17 -6.56 18.82
CA GLU A 31 40.50 -7.44 17.69
C GLU A 31 40.99 -8.82 18.15
N LEU A 32 41.78 -8.87 19.23
CA LEU A 32 42.32 -10.11 19.78
C LEU A 32 41.26 -10.92 20.55
N ASP A 33 40.33 -10.26 21.24
CA ASP A 33 39.14 -10.88 21.84
C ASP A 33 38.20 -11.47 20.77
N GLU A 34 37.97 -10.77 19.65
CA GLU A 34 37.20 -11.31 18.52
C GLU A 34 37.86 -12.54 17.91
N VAL A 35 39.18 -12.54 17.72
CA VAL A 35 39.92 -13.71 17.25
C VAL A 35 39.80 -14.89 18.23
N TYR A 36 39.92 -14.64 19.54
CA TYR A 36 39.83 -15.70 20.55
C TYR A 36 38.42 -16.30 20.58
N LYS A 37 37.37 -15.49 20.55
CA LYS A 37 35.97 -15.96 20.45
C LYS A 37 35.71 -16.74 19.15
N GLY A 38 36.25 -16.28 18.03
CA GLY A 38 36.15 -16.96 16.73
C GLY A 38 36.88 -18.32 16.67
N ILE A 39 37.85 -18.56 17.55
CA ILE A 39 38.52 -19.87 17.70
C ILE A 39 37.72 -20.81 18.62
N VAL A 40 36.93 -20.27 19.54
CA VAL A 40 36.11 -21.03 20.52
C VAL A 40 34.80 -21.55 19.92
N GLU A 41 34.23 -20.88 18.90
CA GLU A 41 33.00 -21.36 18.24
C GLU A 41 33.26 -22.56 17.30
N PRO A 42 32.71 -23.76 17.55
CA PRO A 42 32.96 -24.92 16.71
C PRO A 42 32.19 -24.82 15.39
N THR A 43 32.93 -24.78 14.27
CA THR A 43 32.38 -24.82 12.92
C THR A 43 31.79 -26.20 12.59
N GLY A 44 30.55 -26.43 13.04
CA GLY A 44 29.74 -27.59 12.69
C GLY A 44 29.62 -28.64 13.80
N GLY A 45 28.41 -29.16 13.98
CA GLY A 45 28.13 -30.20 14.96
C GLY A 45 28.76 -31.54 14.59
N GLY A 46 29.91 -31.84 15.19
CA GLY A 46 30.56 -33.14 15.18
C GLY A 46 31.14 -33.43 16.56
N ALA A 47 30.64 -34.47 17.23
CA ALA A 47 31.18 -34.88 18.52
C ALA A 47 32.57 -35.51 18.34
N GLY A 48 33.61 -34.77 18.71
CA GLY A 48 35.00 -35.22 18.61
C GLY A 48 35.96 -34.10 19.00
N ASP A 49 36.22 -34.00 20.31
CA ASP A 49 37.41 -33.40 20.95
C ASP A 49 38.20 -32.35 20.16
N SER A 50 37.57 -31.23 19.81
CA SER A 50 38.29 -29.98 19.58
C SER A 50 38.75 -29.46 20.93
N GLU A 51 40.02 -29.67 21.27
CA GLU A 51 40.65 -28.93 22.37
C GLU A 51 40.47 -27.43 22.10
N CYS A 52 39.94 -26.70 23.10
CA CYS A 52 39.90 -25.25 23.06
C CYS A 52 41.35 -24.76 22.98
N MET A 53 41.77 -24.29 21.80
CA MET A 53 43.18 -23.98 21.53
C MET A 53 43.70 -22.77 22.33
N VAL A 54 42.77 -22.04 22.96
CA VAL A 54 43.04 -20.93 23.88
C VAL A 54 42.70 -21.39 25.31
N PRO A 55 43.65 -21.36 26.25
CA PRO A 55 43.37 -21.59 27.66
C PRO A 55 42.43 -20.51 28.24
N ASP A 56 41.45 -20.91 29.06
CA ASP A 56 40.50 -19.99 29.72
C ASP A 56 41.20 -18.87 30.52
N GLU A 57 42.40 -19.14 31.04
CA GLU A 57 43.26 -18.17 31.72
C GLU A 57 43.66 -17.00 30.80
N GLN A 58 44.00 -17.26 29.54
CA GLN A 58 44.35 -16.22 28.56
C GLN A 58 43.12 -15.43 28.09
N ALA A 59 41.96 -16.08 28.00
CA ALA A 59 40.69 -15.39 27.73
C ALA A 59 40.31 -14.43 28.87
N ALA A 60 40.57 -14.79 30.13
CA ALA A 60 40.37 -13.93 31.28
C ALA A 60 41.36 -12.74 31.35
N GLU A 61 42.63 -12.95 30.95
CA GLU A 61 43.64 -11.87 30.89
C GLU A 61 43.24 -10.74 29.92
N ILE A 62 42.60 -11.05 28.80
CA ILE A 62 42.15 -10.07 27.80
C ILE A 62 41.12 -9.10 28.39
N GLU A 63 40.15 -9.61 29.15
CA GLU A 63 39.14 -8.78 29.79
C GLU A 63 39.76 -7.88 30.87
N LEU A 64 40.77 -8.37 31.60
CA LEU A 64 41.56 -7.56 32.54
C LEU A 64 42.38 -6.47 31.81
N PHE A 65 42.96 -6.75 30.64
CA PHE A 65 43.63 -5.73 29.84
C PHE A 65 42.66 -4.68 29.31
N ARG A 66 41.47 -5.08 28.85
CA ARG A 66 40.39 -4.18 28.42
C ARG A 66 39.93 -3.27 29.57
N GLU A 67 39.68 -3.80 30.76
CA GLU A 67 39.29 -3.01 31.94
C GLU A 67 40.41 -2.04 32.38
N SER A 68 41.66 -2.50 32.36
CA SER A 68 42.84 -1.68 32.67
C SER A 68 43.01 -0.51 31.69
N ILE A 69 42.92 -0.76 30.37
CA ILE A 69 43.01 0.28 29.33
C ILE A 69 41.89 1.31 29.50
N ASN A 70 40.66 0.86 29.76
CA ASN A 70 39.52 1.74 30.01
C ASN A 70 39.72 2.62 31.25
N THR A 71 40.22 2.04 32.35
CA THR A 71 40.53 2.76 33.60
C THR A 71 41.63 3.80 33.41
N ILE A 72 42.68 3.46 32.66
CA ILE A 72 43.77 4.38 32.30
C ILE A 72 43.22 5.51 31.43
N MET A 73 42.40 5.21 30.42
CA MET A 73 41.81 6.21 29.52
C MET A 73 40.82 7.14 30.23
N GLU A 74 40.02 6.65 31.18
CA GLU A 74 39.14 7.49 32.01
C GLU A 74 39.95 8.47 32.87
N THR A 75 41.03 7.99 33.49
CA THR A 75 41.95 8.80 34.29
C THR A 75 42.67 9.84 33.42
N PHE A 76 43.26 9.41 32.32
CA PHE A 76 44.01 10.23 31.39
C PHE A 76 43.17 11.34 30.74
N ARG A 77 41.89 11.06 30.42
CA ARG A 77 40.94 12.10 29.94
C ARG A 77 40.76 13.21 30.98
N ARG A 78 40.73 12.90 32.27
CA ARG A 78 40.58 13.85 33.39
C ARG A 78 41.84 14.65 33.71
N ASP A 79 43.02 14.20 33.29
CA ASP A 79 44.27 14.87 33.62
C ASP A 79 44.42 16.24 32.97
N ASN A 80 44.67 17.24 33.81
CA ASN A 80 44.86 18.63 33.45
C ASN A 80 46.03 19.17 34.29
N MET A 81 46.87 20.02 33.71
CA MET A 81 47.91 20.71 34.47
C MET A 81 47.28 21.55 35.59
N LYS A 82 47.75 21.36 36.83
CA LYS A 82 47.29 22.10 38.01
C LYS A 82 48.46 22.92 38.55
N VAL A 83 48.33 24.24 38.49
CA VAL A 83 49.19 25.18 39.23
C VAL A 83 48.44 25.66 40.46
N VAL A 84 49.11 25.75 41.61
CA VAL A 84 48.50 26.13 42.89
C VAL A 84 49.27 27.29 43.51
N PHE A 85 48.57 28.37 43.83
CA PHE A 85 49.17 29.60 44.36
C PHE A 85 48.98 29.70 45.89
N PHE A 86 50.07 29.62 46.63
CA PHE A 86 50.10 29.81 48.09
C PHE A 86 50.74 31.14 48.48
N GLY A 87 50.44 31.63 49.69
CA GLY A 87 50.96 32.90 50.22
C GLY A 87 49.97 33.60 51.16
N ARG A 88 50.45 34.60 51.91
CA ARG A 88 49.64 35.33 52.91
C ARG A 88 48.52 36.15 52.24
N THR A 89 47.57 36.62 53.04
CA THR A 89 46.52 37.55 52.60
C THR A 89 47.16 38.82 52.00
N SER A 90 46.57 39.36 50.93
CA SER A 90 47.11 40.50 50.18
C SER A 90 48.44 40.31 49.43
N ASN A 91 49.07 39.13 49.41
CA ASN A 91 50.26 38.82 48.59
C ASN A 91 49.98 38.77 47.06
N GLY A 92 48.90 39.38 46.56
CA GLY A 92 48.62 39.47 45.12
C GLY A 92 48.21 38.17 44.42
N LYS A 93 48.00 37.03 45.11
CA LYS A 93 47.66 35.72 44.49
C LYS A 93 46.58 35.81 43.39
N SER A 94 45.42 36.40 43.70
CA SER A 94 44.33 36.59 42.73
C SER A 94 44.73 37.51 41.59
N THR A 95 45.55 38.54 41.87
CA THR A 95 46.10 39.47 40.88
C THR A 95 47.06 38.77 39.92
N THR A 96 47.93 37.88 40.40
CA THR A 96 48.82 37.05 39.57
C THR A 96 48.02 36.12 38.66
N ILE A 97 47.00 35.43 39.19
CA ILE A 97 46.12 34.56 38.38
C ILE A 97 45.38 35.39 37.32
N ASN A 98 44.82 36.54 37.68
CA ASN A 98 44.14 37.42 36.73
C ASN A 98 45.08 38.02 35.68
N ALA A 99 46.33 38.29 36.03
CA ALA A 99 47.36 38.74 35.09
C ALA A 99 47.73 37.63 34.10
N MET A 100 47.95 36.40 34.57
CA MET A 100 48.22 35.23 33.72
C MET A 100 47.05 34.88 32.80
N LEU A 101 45.81 35.12 33.23
CA LEU A 101 44.61 34.90 32.41
C LEU A 101 44.17 36.15 31.63
N HIS A 102 44.95 37.24 31.70
CA HIS A 102 44.67 38.56 31.10
C HIS A 102 43.25 39.10 31.36
N ALA A 103 42.61 38.70 32.46
CA ALA A 103 41.22 39.00 32.78
C ALA A 103 40.97 38.98 34.29
N LYS A 104 40.14 39.90 34.80
CA LYS A 104 39.71 39.96 36.20
C LYS A 104 38.64 38.89 36.49
N ILE A 105 39.07 37.64 36.61
CA ILE A 105 38.23 36.46 36.85
C ILE A 105 38.01 36.24 38.36
N LEU A 106 39.08 36.34 39.14
CA LEU A 106 39.04 36.27 40.61
C LEU A 106 38.91 37.67 41.23
N PRO A 107 38.28 37.81 42.41
CA PRO A 107 38.23 39.09 43.12
C PRO A 107 39.64 39.57 43.48
N GLN A 108 39.95 40.82 43.13
CA GLN A 108 41.20 41.52 43.43
C GLN A 108 40.90 42.97 43.85
N GLY A 109 41.58 43.45 44.88
CA GLY A 109 41.38 44.77 45.49
C GLY A 109 41.42 44.73 47.02
N MET A 110 41.52 45.88 47.68
CA MET A 110 41.39 45.98 49.14
C MET A 110 40.00 45.48 49.60
N GLY A 111 39.96 44.80 50.74
CA GLY A 111 38.72 44.29 51.34
C GLY A 111 38.24 42.92 50.82
N HIS A 112 38.80 42.39 49.73
CA HIS A 112 38.46 41.04 49.26
C HIS A 112 39.32 39.95 49.92
N THR A 113 38.69 39.09 50.71
CA THR A 113 39.27 37.87 51.28
C THR A 113 38.47 36.64 50.82
N THR A 114 39.16 35.51 50.66
CA THR A 114 38.57 34.23 50.25
C THR A 114 38.84 33.19 51.32
N CYS A 115 37.80 32.62 51.92
CA CYS A 115 37.92 31.61 52.98
C CYS A 115 38.05 30.17 52.45
N CYS A 116 37.87 29.95 51.14
CA CYS A 116 37.93 28.66 50.47
C CYS A 116 38.93 28.67 49.29
N PHE A 117 39.30 27.50 48.81
CA PHE A 117 40.07 27.35 47.58
C PHE A 117 39.18 27.67 46.37
N LEU A 118 39.64 28.58 45.51
CA LEU A 118 38.99 28.90 44.24
C LEU A 118 39.75 28.24 43.08
N GLN A 119 39.07 27.42 42.29
CA GLN A 119 39.62 26.77 41.10
C GLN A 119 39.06 27.45 39.84
N VAL A 120 39.94 27.78 38.89
CA VAL A 120 39.58 28.30 37.57
C VAL A 120 39.87 27.25 36.50
N LYS A 121 38.93 27.01 35.57
CA LYS A 121 39.08 26.14 34.40
C LYS A 121 38.47 26.81 33.18
N GLN A 122 39.04 26.57 31.99
CA GLN A 122 38.86 27.47 30.83
C GLN A 122 38.26 26.81 29.57
N GLN A 123 37.75 25.57 29.68
CA GLN A 123 37.61 24.69 28.51
C GLN A 123 36.52 25.02 27.47
N HIS A 124 35.48 25.81 27.81
CA HIS A 124 34.36 26.04 26.87
C HIS A 124 34.20 27.50 26.38
N LEU A 125 34.58 28.50 27.16
CA LEU A 125 34.29 29.92 26.84
C LEU A 125 35.46 30.69 26.20
N THR A 126 36.71 30.43 26.58
CA THR A 126 37.84 31.20 26.02
C THR A 126 38.34 30.65 24.69
N ARG A 127 38.37 29.33 24.47
CA ARG A 127 38.79 28.77 23.17
C ARG A 127 37.93 29.30 22.02
N PHE A 128 36.62 29.37 22.22
CA PHE A 128 35.67 29.88 21.22
C PHE A 128 35.85 31.39 20.96
N ARG A 129 36.19 32.17 22.01
CA ARG A 129 36.52 33.60 21.90
C ARG A 129 37.83 33.82 21.16
N GLN A 130 38.88 33.09 21.52
CA GLN A 130 40.22 33.23 20.97
C GLN A 130 40.26 32.86 19.48
N PHE A 131 39.58 31.76 19.11
CA PHE A 131 39.40 31.34 17.72
C PHE A 131 38.72 32.44 16.86
N LEU A 132 37.63 33.03 17.34
CA LEU A 132 36.85 34.01 16.59
C LEU A 132 37.50 35.41 16.48
N VAL A 133 38.31 35.83 17.45
CA VAL A 133 38.98 37.15 17.46
C VAL A 133 40.38 37.08 16.85
N ASN A 134 41.20 36.11 17.26
CA ASN A 134 42.65 36.15 17.04
C ASN A 134 43.13 35.23 15.91
N GLU A 135 42.42 34.14 15.60
CA GLU A 135 42.79 33.21 14.52
C GLU A 135 42.03 33.47 13.22
N LEU A 136 40.74 33.80 13.33
CA LEU A 136 39.87 34.08 12.19
C LEU A 136 39.72 35.58 11.88
N GLU A 137 40.01 36.48 12.83
CA GLU A 137 39.84 37.95 12.74
C GLU A 137 38.43 38.46 12.33
N VAL A 138 37.41 37.58 12.27
CA VAL A 138 36.05 37.96 11.80
C VAL A 138 35.22 38.69 12.87
N ALA A 139 35.74 38.97 14.08
CA ALA A 139 35.04 39.73 15.14
C ALA A 139 36.00 40.43 16.12
N THR A 140 35.58 41.57 16.67
CA THR A 140 36.33 42.24 17.75
C THR A 140 35.92 41.74 19.14
N ASP A 141 36.77 41.97 20.14
CA ASP A 141 36.57 41.46 21.50
C ASP A 141 35.27 41.93 22.21
N ARG A 142 34.69 43.06 21.76
CA ARG A 142 33.34 43.49 22.17
C ARG A 142 32.27 42.65 21.50
N ASP A 143 32.34 42.51 20.18
CA ASP A 143 31.40 41.73 19.38
C ASP A 143 31.35 40.26 19.80
N VAL A 144 32.40 39.74 20.45
CA VAL A 144 32.45 38.34 20.85
C VAL A 144 31.61 38.00 22.08
N LYS A 145 31.26 38.96 22.94
CA LYS A 145 30.20 38.69 23.94
C LYS A 145 28.84 38.53 23.28
N ASP A 146 28.53 39.41 22.33
CA ASP A 146 27.28 39.36 21.57
C ASP A 146 27.27 38.17 20.60
N ARG A 147 28.41 37.79 20.00
CA ARG A 147 28.55 36.58 19.18
C ARG A 147 28.53 35.30 20.01
N ILE A 148 29.01 35.28 21.26
CA ILE A 148 28.86 34.09 22.13
C ILE A 148 27.42 33.98 22.61
N PHE A 149 26.76 35.09 22.93
CA PHE A 149 25.32 35.10 23.21
C PHE A 149 24.52 34.68 21.97
N PHE A 150 24.91 35.13 20.78
CA PHE A 150 24.32 34.74 19.49
C PHE A 150 24.62 33.29 19.12
N VAL A 151 25.83 32.78 19.36
CA VAL A 151 26.21 31.37 19.13
C VAL A 151 25.47 30.48 20.10
N SER A 152 25.38 30.83 21.40
CA SER A 152 24.61 30.06 22.37
C SER A 152 23.10 30.15 22.12
N SER A 153 22.60 31.29 21.65
CA SER A 153 21.20 31.44 21.19
C SER A 153 20.95 30.69 19.88
N ARG A 154 21.94 30.61 18.98
CA ARG A 154 21.91 29.81 17.76
C ARG A 154 21.99 28.33 18.07
N GLU A 155 22.79 27.91 19.05
CA GLU A 155 22.87 26.53 19.55
C GLU A 155 21.56 26.13 20.21
N ARG A 156 20.97 26.97 21.07
CA ARG A 156 19.63 26.76 21.65
C ARG A 156 18.56 26.68 20.55
N SER A 157 18.59 27.59 19.59
CA SER A 157 17.68 27.57 18.42
C SER A 157 17.90 26.32 17.55
N THR A 158 19.16 25.88 17.39
CA THR A 158 19.52 24.65 16.66
C THR A 158 19.10 23.40 17.43
N GLN A 159 19.15 23.40 18.75
CA GLN A 159 18.60 22.34 19.61
C GLN A 159 17.08 22.28 19.46
N VAL A 160 16.36 23.38 19.70
CA VAL A 160 14.90 23.45 19.52
C VAL A 160 14.48 23.05 18.10
N PHE A 161 15.23 23.46 17.07
CA PHE A 161 15.01 23.03 15.69
C PHE A 161 15.28 21.53 15.48
N ASN A 162 16.35 20.99 16.06
CA ASN A 162 16.65 19.55 15.98
C ASN A 162 15.62 18.71 16.74
N ASP A 163 15.19 19.13 17.92
CA ASP A 163 14.16 18.46 18.72
C ASP A 163 12.82 18.48 17.99
N CYS A 164 12.42 19.64 17.44
CA CYS A 164 11.27 19.78 16.56
C CYS A 164 11.37 18.85 15.33
N ARG A 165 12.52 18.82 14.65
CA ARG A 165 12.78 17.95 13.50
C ARG A 165 12.72 16.46 13.86
N MET A 166 13.25 16.06 15.02
CA MET A 166 13.20 14.67 15.49
C MET A 166 11.78 14.26 15.87
N ASN A 167 11.04 15.13 16.57
CA ASN A 167 9.63 14.91 16.89
C ASN A 167 8.77 14.85 15.62
N PHE A 168 9.04 15.69 14.62
CA PHE A 168 8.37 15.65 13.32
C PHE A 168 8.71 14.38 12.53
N ALA A 169 9.96 13.90 12.58
CA ALA A 169 10.35 12.63 11.96
C ALA A 169 9.71 11.40 12.65
N GLN A 170 9.50 11.46 13.98
CA GLN A 170 8.73 10.44 14.70
C GLN A 170 7.24 10.49 14.33
N PHE A 171 6.66 11.70 14.28
CA PHE A 171 5.30 11.94 13.81
C PHE A 171 5.09 11.41 12.39
N GLU A 172 5.97 11.72 11.45
CA GLU A 172 5.86 11.26 10.05
C GLU A 172 5.85 9.73 9.95
N ARG A 173 6.71 9.04 10.71
CA ARG A 173 6.73 7.57 10.77
C ARG A 173 5.45 7.00 11.36
N ALA A 174 5.01 7.52 12.51
CA ALA A 174 3.80 7.07 13.19
C ALA A 174 2.55 7.28 12.33
N TYR A 175 2.42 8.45 11.69
CA TYR A 175 1.28 8.72 10.81
C TYR A 175 1.35 7.97 9.49
N ARG A 176 2.52 7.75 8.89
CA ARG A 176 2.65 6.85 7.73
C ARG A 176 2.10 5.46 8.05
N GLU A 177 2.36 4.94 9.25
CA GLU A 177 1.77 3.67 9.69
C GLU A 177 0.24 3.75 9.89
N GLN A 178 -0.29 4.80 10.52
CA GLN A 178 -1.75 4.98 10.65
C GLN A 178 -2.45 5.15 9.30
N THR A 179 -1.81 5.81 8.35
CA THR A 179 -2.29 6.02 6.99
C THR A 179 -2.33 4.71 6.20
N GLU A 180 -1.31 3.85 6.28
CA GLU A 180 -1.37 2.50 5.68
C GLU A 180 -2.41 1.59 6.37
N ARG A 181 -2.60 1.71 7.69
CA ARG A 181 -3.68 1.02 8.41
C ARG A 181 -5.07 1.49 7.95
N LEU A 182 -5.27 2.80 7.81
CA LEU A 182 -6.50 3.39 7.26
C LEU A 182 -6.74 2.89 5.83
N ARG A 183 -5.70 2.83 4.99
CA ARG A 183 -5.78 2.29 3.63
C ARG A 183 -6.26 0.85 3.60
N ALA A 184 -5.71 -0.02 4.46
CA ALA A 184 -6.16 -1.40 4.59
C ALA A 184 -7.61 -1.51 5.11
N GLU A 185 -8.00 -0.65 6.07
CA GLU A 185 -9.37 -0.54 6.59
C GLU A 185 -10.36 -0.12 5.49
N VAL A 186 -10.00 0.87 4.66
CA VAL A 186 -10.75 1.30 3.47
C VAL A 186 -10.90 0.17 2.47
N HIS A 187 -9.79 -0.50 2.10
CA HIS A 187 -9.82 -1.60 1.13
C HIS A 187 -10.76 -2.73 1.57
N LEU A 188 -10.60 -3.21 2.82
CA LEU A 188 -11.43 -4.27 3.37
C LEU A 188 -12.90 -3.87 3.45
N LYS A 189 -13.20 -2.66 3.93
CA LYS A 189 -14.57 -2.19 4.10
C LYS A 189 -15.27 -1.97 2.76
N VAL A 190 -14.64 -1.23 1.83
CA VAL A 190 -15.21 -0.96 0.50
C VAL A 190 -15.40 -2.26 -0.28
N SER A 191 -14.44 -3.18 -0.24
CA SER A 191 -14.57 -4.48 -0.92
C SER A 191 -15.72 -5.32 -0.35
N ALA A 192 -15.92 -5.32 0.97
CA ALA A 192 -17.03 -6.01 1.63
C ALA A 192 -18.39 -5.36 1.31
N ASP A 193 -18.51 -4.04 1.47
CA ASP A 193 -19.74 -3.29 1.17
C ASP A 193 -20.13 -3.42 -0.32
N PHE A 194 -19.15 -3.38 -1.23
CA PHE A 194 -19.36 -3.58 -2.67
C PHE A 194 -19.80 -5.00 -3.01
N SER A 195 -19.24 -6.02 -2.35
CA SER A 195 -19.64 -7.42 -2.51
C SER A 195 -21.06 -7.67 -2.01
N GLU A 196 -21.45 -7.08 -0.89
CA GLU A 196 -22.81 -7.20 -0.36
C GLU A 196 -23.82 -6.46 -1.24
N GLU A 197 -23.46 -5.30 -1.80
CA GLU A 197 -24.32 -4.57 -2.71
C GLU A 197 -24.58 -5.33 -4.02
N ILE A 198 -23.57 -6.04 -4.55
CA ILE A 198 -23.75 -6.98 -5.67
C ILE A 198 -24.77 -8.08 -5.34
N MET A 199 -24.78 -8.59 -4.11
CA MET A 199 -25.80 -9.56 -3.67
C MET A 199 -27.19 -8.93 -3.59
N ARG A 200 -27.28 -7.67 -3.15
CA ARG A 200 -28.54 -6.90 -2.98
C ARG A 200 -29.12 -6.36 -4.29
N LEU A 201 -28.42 -6.46 -5.43
CA LEU A 201 -28.93 -6.06 -6.75
C LEU A 201 -30.32 -6.62 -7.10
N GLU A 202 -30.68 -7.80 -6.59
CA GLU A 202 -32.04 -8.37 -6.71
C GLU A 202 -33.11 -7.43 -6.15
N ALA A 203 -32.97 -7.09 -4.87
CA ALA A 203 -33.90 -6.24 -4.13
C ALA A 203 -33.86 -4.78 -4.58
N ILE A 204 -32.86 -4.37 -5.36
CA ILE A 204 -32.78 -3.05 -6.00
C ILE A 204 -33.55 -3.08 -7.32
N VAL A 205 -33.25 -4.05 -8.20
CA VAL A 205 -33.92 -4.20 -9.50
C VAL A 205 -35.43 -4.50 -9.34
N ASP A 206 -35.83 -5.23 -8.31
CA ASP A 206 -37.25 -5.50 -8.01
C ASP A 206 -38.04 -4.26 -7.55
N ARG A 207 -37.37 -3.22 -7.03
CA ARG A 207 -38.02 -1.94 -6.70
C ARG A 207 -38.32 -1.08 -7.94
N PHE A 208 -37.78 -1.45 -9.11
CA PHE A 208 -37.98 -0.69 -10.34
C PHE A 208 -39.39 -0.92 -10.90
N ASN A 209 -40.23 0.10 -10.74
CA ASN A 209 -41.64 0.14 -11.14
C ASN A 209 -41.83 1.06 -12.35
N MET A 210 -41.59 0.54 -13.55
CA MET A 210 -41.96 1.17 -14.83
C MET A 210 -42.80 0.17 -15.63
N PRO A 211 -43.87 0.59 -16.33
CA PRO A 211 -44.64 -0.32 -17.18
C PRO A 211 -43.78 -0.86 -18.33
N PHE A 212 -43.62 -2.18 -18.41
CA PHE A 212 -42.92 -2.84 -19.51
C PHE A 212 -43.73 -2.78 -20.81
N LEU A 213 -43.12 -2.30 -21.89
CA LEU A 213 -43.70 -2.23 -23.22
C LEU A 213 -42.93 -3.13 -24.18
N ASP A 214 -43.59 -4.15 -24.74
CA ASP A 214 -43.02 -5.12 -25.69
C ASP A 214 -42.50 -4.52 -27.02
N THR A 215 -42.66 -3.21 -27.25
CA THR A 215 -42.17 -2.48 -28.43
C THR A 215 -40.66 -2.25 -28.33
N THR A 216 -39.91 -2.42 -29.44
CA THR A 216 -38.43 -2.23 -29.47
C THR A 216 -37.96 -0.92 -28.85
N GLN A 217 -38.62 0.21 -29.13
CA GLN A 217 -38.30 1.50 -28.50
C GLN A 217 -38.62 1.53 -26.99
N GLY A 218 -39.69 0.86 -26.57
CA GLY A 218 -40.07 0.72 -25.17
C GLY A 218 -39.05 -0.08 -24.36
N ILE A 219 -38.46 -1.13 -24.93
CA ILE A 219 -37.44 -1.93 -24.24
C ILE A 219 -36.11 -1.17 -24.13
N ILE A 220 -35.71 -0.41 -25.16
CA ILE A 220 -34.54 0.48 -25.10
C ILE A 220 -34.72 1.54 -24.00
N GLU A 221 -35.88 2.16 -23.92
CA GLU A 221 -36.19 3.17 -22.90
C GLU A 221 -36.27 2.55 -21.49
N TYR A 222 -36.90 1.37 -21.35
CA TYR A 222 -36.96 0.61 -20.11
C TYR A 222 -35.55 0.24 -19.61
N LYS A 223 -34.66 -0.23 -20.50
CA LYS A 223 -33.24 -0.48 -20.18
C LYS A 223 -32.53 0.77 -19.68
N ARG A 224 -32.68 1.89 -20.38
CA ARG A 224 -32.05 3.17 -20.04
C ARG A 224 -32.48 3.62 -18.65
N ALA A 225 -33.78 3.59 -18.38
CA ALA A 225 -34.35 3.95 -17.08
C ALA A 225 -33.97 2.96 -15.96
N LEU A 226 -33.91 1.66 -16.25
CA LEU A 226 -33.47 0.64 -15.30
C LEU A 226 -31.99 0.81 -14.93
N ALA A 227 -31.12 1.10 -15.91
CA ALA A 227 -29.70 1.37 -15.67
C ALA A 227 -29.50 2.65 -14.84
N GLU A 228 -30.19 3.74 -15.19
CA GLU A 228 -30.12 5.02 -14.46
C GLU A 228 -30.69 4.92 -13.03
N PHE A 229 -31.77 4.17 -12.82
CA PHE A 229 -32.32 3.89 -11.51
C PHE A 229 -31.38 3.04 -10.65
N THR A 230 -30.86 1.95 -11.23
CA THR A 230 -29.96 1.04 -10.51
C THR A 230 -28.67 1.75 -10.12
N ASP A 231 -28.09 2.58 -11.00
CA ASP A 231 -26.89 3.38 -10.71
C ASP A 231 -27.09 4.35 -9.55
N LYS A 232 -28.22 5.08 -9.54
CA LYS A 232 -28.57 6.02 -8.46
C LYS A 232 -28.75 5.31 -7.13
N CYS A 233 -29.44 4.16 -7.11
CA CYS A 233 -29.60 3.36 -5.89
C CYS A 233 -28.27 2.80 -5.40
N VAL A 234 -27.51 2.10 -6.25
CA VAL A 234 -26.23 1.46 -5.89
C VAL A 234 -25.20 2.49 -5.43
N SER A 235 -25.07 3.63 -6.13
CA SER A 235 -24.12 4.67 -5.73
C SER A 235 -24.51 5.30 -4.39
N SER A 236 -25.81 5.55 -4.16
CA SER A 236 -26.31 6.10 -2.89
C SER A 236 -26.16 5.13 -1.71
N ASP A 237 -26.49 3.85 -1.89
CA ASP A 237 -26.37 2.83 -0.84
C ASP A 237 -24.87 2.56 -0.52
N LEU A 238 -24.00 2.49 -1.54
CA LEU A 238 -22.54 2.38 -1.36
C LEU A 238 -21.95 3.60 -0.64
N GLU A 239 -22.32 4.81 -1.04
CA GLU A 239 -21.86 6.04 -0.38
C GLU A 239 -22.29 6.03 1.09
N ALA A 240 -23.56 5.78 1.41
CA ALA A 240 -24.06 5.76 2.78
C ALA A 240 -23.36 4.70 3.67
N ARG A 241 -23.14 3.48 3.15
CA ARG A 241 -22.48 2.39 3.88
C ARG A 241 -21.00 2.64 4.11
N CYS A 242 -20.28 2.99 3.05
CA CYS A 242 -18.84 3.23 3.10
C CYS A 242 -18.55 4.43 4.01
N THR A 243 -19.24 5.56 3.80
CA THR A 243 -19.01 6.81 4.56
C THR A 243 -19.29 6.67 6.05
N GLY A 244 -20.37 6.01 6.48
CA GLY A 244 -20.87 6.09 7.87
C GLY A 244 -19.80 5.92 8.96
N GLY A 245 -19.13 4.78 8.98
CA GLY A 245 -18.02 4.53 9.92
C GLY A 245 -16.67 5.16 9.49
N LEU A 246 -16.42 5.26 8.19
CA LEU A 246 -15.11 5.67 7.66
C LEU A 246 -14.88 7.18 7.84
N MET A 247 -15.91 8.01 7.63
CA MET A 247 -15.83 9.46 7.82
C MET A 247 -15.49 9.82 9.27
N SER A 248 -16.04 9.11 10.25
CA SER A 248 -15.68 9.30 11.66
C SER A 248 -14.23 8.88 11.93
N ARG A 249 -13.76 7.79 11.33
CA ARG A 249 -12.36 7.33 11.44
C ARG A 249 -11.38 8.34 10.87
N ILE A 250 -11.65 8.84 9.65
CA ILE A 250 -10.84 9.89 8.99
C ILE A 250 -10.84 11.16 9.84
N TRP A 251 -12.01 11.65 10.26
CA TRP A 251 -12.11 12.87 11.08
C TRP A 251 -11.37 12.79 12.42
N ASN A 252 -11.42 11.63 13.10
CA ASN A 252 -10.65 11.41 14.32
C ASN A 252 -9.14 11.46 14.04
N LEU A 253 -8.67 10.77 12.99
CA LEU A 253 -7.25 10.74 12.60
C LEU A 253 -6.74 12.13 12.20
N GLU A 254 -7.55 12.90 11.48
CA GLU A 254 -7.30 14.31 11.15
C GLU A 254 -7.17 15.18 12.40
N ASN A 255 -8.11 15.08 13.34
CA ASN A 255 -8.06 15.83 14.59
C ASN A 255 -6.85 15.43 15.46
N ASP A 256 -6.50 14.14 15.49
CA ASP A 256 -5.31 13.64 16.18
C ASP A 256 -4.02 14.18 15.52
N MET A 257 -3.95 14.25 14.18
CA MET A 257 -2.84 14.90 13.47
C MET A 257 -2.71 16.36 13.89
N PHE A 258 -3.81 17.11 13.89
CA PHE A 258 -3.82 18.51 14.28
C PHE A 258 -3.34 18.73 15.73
N GLN A 259 -3.80 17.90 16.67
CA GLN A 259 -3.33 17.97 18.06
C GLN A 259 -1.85 17.59 18.21
N TYR A 260 -1.35 16.62 17.45
CA TYR A 260 0.06 16.24 17.49
C TYR A 260 0.97 17.31 16.89
N VAL A 261 0.62 17.86 15.71
CA VAL A 261 1.41 18.91 15.05
C VAL A 261 1.42 20.19 15.89
N THR A 262 0.30 20.55 16.52
CA THR A 262 0.21 21.68 17.46
C THR A 262 1.17 21.53 18.66
N LYS A 263 1.37 20.31 19.16
CA LYS A 263 2.35 20.03 20.25
C LYS A 263 3.82 20.09 19.79
N ILE A 264 4.09 19.89 18.49
CA ILE A 264 5.45 19.93 17.92
C ILE A 264 5.85 21.37 17.56
N LEU A 265 4.91 22.20 17.10
CA LEU A 265 5.15 23.61 16.80
C LEU A 265 5.17 24.47 18.07
N ALA A 266 6.25 25.24 18.25
CA ALA A 266 6.30 26.31 19.24
C ALA A 266 5.49 27.55 18.81
N GLU A 267 5.00 28.31 19.79
CA GLU A 267 4.56 29.70 19.57
C GLU A 267 5.72 30.49 18.91
N PRO A 268 5.50 31.26 17.82
CA PRO A 268 4.23 31.83 17.35
C PRO A 268 3.56 31.10 16.17
N TYR A 269 4.05 29.93 15.75
CA TYR A 269 3.61 29.31 14.48
C TYR A 269 2.24 28.62 14.56
N GLN A 270 1.76 28.33 15.77
CA GLN A 270 0.47 27.66 16.02
C GLN A 270 -0.73 28.42 15.43
N HIS A 271 -0.78 29.75 15.54
CA HIS A 271 -1.89 30.55 15.01
C HIS A 271 -2.05 30.41 13.48
N LYS A 272 -0.94 30.21 12.74
CA LYS A 272 -1.01 29.95 11.29
C LYS A 272 -1.52 28.54 10.97
N LEU A 273 -1.22 27.56 11.83
CA LEU A 273 -1.75 26.21 11.70
C LEU A 273 -3.26 26.18 11.97
N GLU A 274 -3.73 26.87 13.00
CA GLU A 274 -5.15 27.04 13.31
C GLU A 274 -5.93 27.73 12.17
N GLU A 275 -5.35 28.77 11.57
CA GLU A 275 -5.93 29.46 10.43
C GLU A 275 -6.10 28.52 9.22
N VAL A 276 -5.05 27.78 8.85
CA VAL A 276 -5.11 26.77 7.77
C VAL A 276 -6.11 25.66 8.09
N TRP A 277 -6.16 25.20 9.34
CA TRP A 277 -7.12 24.17 9.77
C TRP A 277 -8.57 24.64 9.62
N ARG A 278 -8.85 25.89 10.00
CA ARG A 278 -10.20 26.47 10.01
C ARG A 278 -10.77 26.74 8.61
N TYR A 279 -9.90 26.96 7.60
CA TYR A 279 -10.31 27.14 6.20
C TYR A 279 -10.26 25.84 5.37
N ARG A 280 -9.94 24.69 5.97
CA ARG A 280 -9.89 23.41 5.28
C ARG A 280 -11.30 22.98 4.85
N ALA A 281 -11.46 22.64 3.56
CA ALA A 281 -12.70 22.03 3.07
C ALA A 281 -12.88 20.64 3.70
N PRO A 282 -14.10 20.28 4.17
CA PRO A 282 -14.34 18.96 4.74
C PRO A 282 -14.15 17.89 3.66
N PHE A 283 -13.52 16.79 4.05
CA PHE A 283 -13.33 15.64 3.17
C PHE A 283 -14.69 15.13 2.65
N LYS A 284 -14.75 14.82 1.36
CA LYS A 284 -15.92 14.22 0.71
C LYS A 284 -15.47 12.93 0.02
N PHE A 285 -16.05 11.83 0.46
CA PHE A 285 -15.85 10.50 -0.08
C PHE A 285 -16.98 10.19 -1.06
N SER A 286 -16.69 9.70 -2.26
CA SER A 286 -17.67 9.60 -3.34
C SER A 286 -17.45 8.35 -4.18
N ILE A 287 -18.44 7.47 -4.26
CA ILE A 287 -18.40 6.26 -5.09
C ILE A 287 -19.37 6.44 -6.25
N CYS A 288 -18.85 6.34 -7.49
CA CYS A 288 -19.66 6.30 -8.70
C CYS A 288 -19.40 4.96 -9.41
N VAL A 289 -20.46 4.21 -9.74
CA VAL A 289 -20.35 2.90 -10.43
C VAL A 289 -20.56 3.03 -11.95
N ASP A 290 -21.37 3.98 -12.41
CA ASP A 290 -21.74 4.20 -13.81
C ASP A 290 -22.31 2.93 -14.47
N ALA A 291 -23.41 2.42 -13.90
CA ALA A 291 -24.14 1.29 -14.48
C ALA A 291 -24.56 1.51 -15.95
N PRO A 292 -24.92 2.73 -16.43
CA PRO A 292 -25.15 3.00 -17.84
C PRO A 292 -23.95 2.69 -18.75
N ALA A 293 -22.73 3.06 -18.35
CA ALA A 293 -21.53 2.68 -19.10
C ALA A 293 -21.26 1.17 -19.05
N LEU A 294 -21.41 0.54 -17.87
CA LEU A 294 -21.19 -0.90 -17.68
C LEU A 294 -22.16 -1.80 -18.47
N THR A 295 -23.34 -1.28 -18.81
CA THR A 295 -24.42 -2.03 -19.49
C THR A 295 -24.53 -1.72 -20.98
N LYS A 296 -23.61 -0.93 -21.55
CA LYS A 296 -23.61 -0.57 -22.97
C LYS A 296 -23.50 -1.76 -23.93
N ASP A 297 -22.81 -2.82 -23.50
CA ASP A 297 -22.65 -4.07 -24.27
C ASP A 297 -23.84 -5.06 -24.08
N PHE A 298 -24.86 -4.69 -23.29
CA PHE A 298 -25.97 -5.59 -22.94
C PHE A 298 -27.01 -5.71 -24.06
N HIS A 299 -26.96 -6.81 -24.79
CA HIS A 299 -27.98 -7.18 -25.77
C HIS A 299 -29.09 -8.04 -25.13
N GLU A 300 -30.34 -7.75 -25.48
CA GLU A 300 -31.50 -8.58 -25.08
C GLU A 300 -31.46 -9.94 -25.76
N ASP A 301 -31.77 -10.99 -25.00
CA ASP A 301 -32.27 -12.25 -25.59
C ASP A 301 -33.68 -12.51 -25.06
N LEU A 302 -34.67 -11.89 -25.70
CA LEU A 302 -36.11 -12.02 -25.41
C LEU A 302 -36.80 -13.03 -26.35
N GLU A 303 -36.03 -13.86 -27.06
CA GLU A 303 -36.58 -14.90 -27.93
C GLU A 303 -37.29 -15.98 -27.11
N PHE A 304 -38.54 -16.28 -27.45
CA PHE A 304 -39.22 -17.45 -26.91
C PHE A 304 -38.52 -18.73 -27.39
N ARG A 305 -37.86 -19.45 -26.48
CA ARG A 305 -37.23 -20.74 -26.74
C ARG A 305 -37.91 -21.82 -25.91
N PHE A 306 -38.63 -22.71 -26.60
CA PHE A 306 -39.30 -23.83 -25.97
C PHE A 306 -38.29 -24.77 -25.29
N THR A 307 -38.51 -25.09 -24.02
CA THR A 307 -37.57 -25.85 -23.16
C THR A 307 -37.29 -27.27 -23.70
N PHE A 308 -38.27 -27.89 -24.38
CA PHE A 308 -38.11 -29.18 -25.06
C PHE A 308 -37.90 -29.05 -26.58
N GLY A 309 -37.56 -27.86 -27.08
CA GLY A 309 -37.26 -27.66 -28.49
C GLY A 309 -36.01 -28.43 -28.90
N LEU A 310 -36.02 -29.07 -30.07
CA LEU A 310 -34.90 -29.86 -30.59
C LEU A 310 -33.58 -29.06 -30.59
N SER A 311 -33.63 -27.76 -30.93
CA SER A 311 -32.47 -26.85 -30.89
C SER A 311 -31.93 -26.61 -29.47
N ALA A 312 -32.80 -26.54 -28.45
CA ALA A 312 -32.39 -26.39 -27.05
C ALA A 312 -31.78 -27.69 -26.49
N ILE A 313 -32.38 -28.84 -26.84
CA ILE A 313 -31.87 -30.17 -26.48
C ILE A 313 -30.48 -30.40 -27.11
N ILE A 314 -30.32 -30.10 -28.41
CA ILE A 314 -29.02 -30.23 -29.10
C ILE A 314 -27.97 -29.33 -28.45
N ARG A 315 -28.28 -28.06 -28.14
CA ARG A 315 -27.32 -27.18 -27.43
C ARG A 315 -26.94 -27.71 -26.05
N ARG A 316 -27.89 -28.30 -25.30
CA ARG A 316 -27.62 -28.87 -23.97
C ARG A 316 -26.74 -30.13 -24.05
N ILE A 317 -26.91 -30.95 -25.09
CA ILE A 317 -26.06 -32.12 -25.36
C ILE A 317 -24.64 -31.67 -25.80
N ILE A 318 -24.54 -30.63 -26.64
CA ILE A 318 -23.24 -30.06 -27.03
C ILE A 318 -22.52 -29.47 -25.82
N ALA A 319 -23.18 -28.63 -25.03
CA ALA A 319 -22.63 -28.03 -23.81
C ALA A 319 -22.13 -29.08 -22.79
N TYR A 320 -22.90 -30.15 -22.58
CA TYR A 320 -22.50 -31.26 -21.71
C TYR A 320 -21.25 -31.99 -22.21
N ARG A 321 -20.99 -31.97 -23.53
CA ARG A 321 -19.84 -32.64 -24.15
C ARG A 321 -18.63 -31.72 -24.39
N SER A 322 -18.84 -30.40 -24.49
CA SER A 322 -17.79 -29.39 -24.71
C SER A 322 -17.35 -28.66 -23.44
N GLY A 323 -18.05 -28.82 -22.31
CA GLY A 323 -17.72 -28.17 -21.04
C GLY A 323 -18.00 -26.66 -21.00
N GLN A 324 -18.57 -26.09 -22.07
CA GLN A 324 -18.89 -24.65 -22.15
C GLN A 324 -20.32 -24.36 -21.68
N PRO A 325 -20.58 -23.19 -21.06
CA PRO A 325 -21.93 -22.81 -20.65
C PRO A 325 -22.86 -22.65 -21.85
N VAL A 326 -24.12 -23.08 -21.70
CA VAL A 326 -25.14 -23.12 -22.78
C VAL A 326 -25.36 -21.74 -23.44
N THR A 327 -25.11 -20.66 -22.71
CA THR A 327 -25.22 -19.26 -23.17
C THR A 327 -24.12 -18.83 -24.14
N ALA A 328 -22.95 -19.49 -24.15
CA ALA A 328 -21.86 -19.20 -25.08
C ALA A 328 -22.08 -19.80 -26.48
N ILE A 329 -23.00 -20.77 -26.62
CA ILE A 329 -23.29 -21.43 -27.90
C ILE A 329 -24.21 -20.52 -28.74
N GLN A 330 -23.60 -19.61 -29.51
CA GLN A 330 -24.28 -18.73 -30.45
C GLN A 330 -25.27 -19.50 -31.35
N ALA A 331 -26.42 -18.88 -31.64
CA ALA A 331 -27.47 -19.48 -32.45
C ALA A 331 -27.03 -19.86 -33.88
N ASN A 332 -25.97 -19.22 -34.38
CA ASN A 332 -25.40 -19.43 -35.71
C ASN A 332 -24.82 -20.83 -35.97
N LEU A 333 -24.61 -21.65 -34.94
CA LEU A 333 -24.17 -23.06 -35.09
C LEU A 333 -25.29 -24.02 -35.53
N LEU A 334 -26.55 -23.60 -35.47
CA LEU A 334 -27.72 -24.41 -35.82
C LEU A 334 -28.49 -23.89 -37.06
N THR A 335 -28.09 -22.74 -37.60
CA THR A 335 -28.60 -22.25 -38.89
C THR A 335 -27.92 -23.03 -40.02
N PRO A 336 -28.66 -23.66 -40.96
CA PRO A 336 -28.02 -24.36 -42.07
C PRO A 336 -27.22 -23.37 -42.93
N MET A 337 -25.93 -23.66 -43.16
CA MET A 337 -25.03 -22.79 -43.93
C MET A 337 -25.48 -22.49 -45.38
N ALA A 338 -26.51 -23.20 -45.87
CA ALA A 338 -27.10 -23.04 -47.20
C ALA A 338 -27.53 -21.60 -47.54
N LEU A 339 -27.84 -20.75 -46.55
CA LEU A 339 -28.30 -19.37 -46.77
C LEU A 339 -27.20 -18.29 -46.66
N ARG A 340 -25.94 -18.66 -46.35
CA ARG A 340 -24.82 -17.70 -46.23
C ARG A 340 -23.92 -17.60 -47.46
N ASN A 341 -24.10 -18.48 -48.46
CA ASN A 341 -23.26 -18.56 -49.67
C ASN A 341 -23.85 -17.84 -50.91
N ALA A 342 -24.77 -16.90 -50.75
CA ALA A 342 -25.38 -16.14 -51.84
C ALA A 342 -24.64 -14.84 -52.23
N GLY A 343 -23.46 -14.55 -51.64
CA GLY A 343 -22.80 -13.26 -51.84
C GLY A 343 -21.39 -13.13 -51.27
N ARG A 344 -20.47 -14.02 -51.65
CA ARG A 344 -19.03 -13.85 -51.40
C ARG A 344 -18.23 -14.18 -52.67
N SER A 345 -17.35 -13.25 -53.04
CA SER A 345 -16.41 -13.38 -54.15
C SER A 345 -15.22 -14.28 -53.80
N ASN A 346 -14.55 -14.82 -54.80
CA ASN A 346 -13.52 -15.87 -54.67
C ASN A 346 -12.17 -15.42 -54.07
N GLU A 347 -12.05 -14.19 -53.54
CA GLU A 347 -10.77 -13.63 -53.08
C GLU A 347 -10.50 -13.84 -51.57
N ASP A 348 -11.52 -14.08 -50.75
CA ASP A 348 -11.35 -14.29 -49.30
C ASP A 348 -10.79 -15.69 -48.94
N LEU A 349 -10.78 -16.65 -49.87
CA LEU A 349 -10.49 -18.07 -49.55
C LEU A 349 -9.01 -18.42 -49.29
N HIS A 350 -8.06 -17.49 -49.49
CA HIS A 350 -6.62 -17.81 -49.40
C HIS A 350 -5.94 -17.40 -48.08
N ASN A 351 -6.51 -16.44 -47.33
CA ASN A 351 -5.84 -15.89 -46.13
C ASN A 351 -6.21 -16.57 -44.79
N GLU A 352 -7.26 -17.39 -44.73
CA GLU A 352 -7.63 -18.17 -43.52
C GLU A 352 -6.92 -19.55 -43.44
N ALA A 353 -5.94 -19.82 -44.31
CA ALA A 353 -5.26 -21.12 -44.37
C ALA A 353 -4.01 -21.26 -43.46
N MET A 354 -3.66 -20.23 -42.65
CA MET A 354 -2.44 -20.23 -41.82
C MET A 354 -2.67 -19.96 -40.32
N GLN A 355 -3.68 -20.59 -39.72
CA GLN A 355 -3.67 -20.83 -38.27
C GLN A 355 -4.16 -22.24 -37.96
N LYS A 356 -3.23 -23.07 -37.44
CA LYS A 356 -3.34 -24.53 -37.38
C LYS A 356 -3.36 -25.03 -35.93
N ALA A 357 -4.09 -26.13 -35.72
CA ALA A 357 -3.89 -27.14 -34.67
C ALA A 357 -4.30 -26.82 -33.22
N VAL A 358 -5.58 -27.06 -32.93
CA VAL A 358 -6.12 -27.94 -31.86
C VAL A 358 -7.40 -28.57 -32.48
N GLU A 359 -7.84 -29.83 -32.35
CA GLU A 359 -7.50 -31.02 -31.52
C GLU A 359 -7.63 -32.33 -32.35
N GLU A 360 -7.16 -33.48 -31.85
CA GLU A 360 -7.48 -34.81 -32.38
C GLU A 360 -8.90 -35.28 -32.02
N ASN A 361 -9.94 -34.79 -32.70
CA ASN A 361 -11.30 -35.38 -32.65
C ASN A 361 -12.12 -35.23 -33.96
N ALA A 362 -11.44 -34.93 -35.07
CA ALA A 362 -12.09 -34.50 -36.31
C ALA A 362 -12.87 -35.61 -37.05
N MET A 363 -12.49 -36.89 -36.93
CA MET A 363 -13.07 -37.98 -37.72
C MET A 363 -14.53 -38.30 -37.33
N MET A 364 -14.87 -38.31 -36.03
CA MET A 364 -16.25 -38.49 -35.58
C MET A 364 -17.09 -37.23 -35.80
N THR A 365 -16.49 -36.05 -35.61
CA THR A 365 -17.17 -34.76 -35.81
C THR A 365 -17.58 -34.55 -37.27
N GLN A 366 -16.74 -34.94 -38.24
CA GLN A 366 -17.14 -35.00 -39.64
C GLN A 366 -18.29 -36.00 -39.84
N MET A 367 -18.23 -37.22 -39.31
CA MET A 367 -19.30 -38.20 -39.52
C MET A 367 -20.67 -37.72 -39.00
N VAL A 368 -20.70 -37.02 -37.84
CA VAL A 368 -21.92 -36.41 -37.31
C VAL A 368 -22.39 -35.23 -38.16
N LEU A 369 -21.49 -34.33 -38.58
CA LEU A 369 -21.84 -33.20 -39.47
C LEU A 369 -22.28 -33.67 -40.86
N THR A 370 -21.75 -34.77 -41.39
CA THR A 370 -22.21 -35.38 -42.65
C THR A 370 -23.57 -36.05 -42.46
N SER A 371 -23.85 -36.68 -41.30
CA SER A 371 -25.21 -37.16 -41.01
C SER A 371 -26.22 -36.00 -40.89
N ALA A 372 -25.78 -34.84 -40.39
CA ALA A 372 -26.58 -33.62 -40.34
C ALA A 372 -26.80 -32.99 -41.73
N SER A 373 -25.86 -33.09 -42.67
CA SER A 373 -26.07 -32.57 -44.03
C SER A 373 -27.06 -33.42 -44.85
N TYR A 374 -27.10 -34.75 -44.64
CA TYR A 374 -28.19 -35.60 -45.16
C TYR A 374 -29.57 -35.29 -44.55
N LEU A 375 -29.62 -34.71 -43.34
CA LEU A 375 -30.84 -34.20 -42.73
C LEU A 375 -31.20 -32.77 -43.19
N ALA A 376 -30.20 -31.94 -43.55
CA ALA A 376 -30.38 -30.54 -43.92
C ALA A 376 -30.99 -30.34 -45.32
N ASN A 377 -30.82 -31.29 -46.24
CA ASN A 377 -31.52 -31.31 -47.52
C ASN A 377 -32.96 -31.84 -47.32
N GLY A 378 -33.80 -30.97 -46.74
CA GLY A 378 -35.07 -31.31 -46.14
C GLY A 378 -36.10 -31.96 -47.06
N SER A 379 -36.42 -33.23 -46.78
CA SER A 379 -37.72 -33.90 -46.97
C SER A 379 -37.56 -35.41 -46.79
N ILE A 380 -36.61 -35.99 -47.52
CA ILE A 380 -36.43 -37.45 -47.65
C ILE A 380 -35.99 -38.09 -46.32
N GLY A 381 -34.99 -37.53 -45.62
CA GLY A 381 -34.53 -38.08 -44.33
C GLY A 381 -35.64 -38.11 -43.27
N LEU A 382 -36.49 -37.09 -43.24
CA LEU A 382 -37.61 -36.98 -42.30
C LEU A 382 -38.75 -37.95 -42.66
N LEU A 383 -38.98 -38.19 -43.96
CA LEU A 383 -39.91 -39.22 -44.44
C LEU A 383 -39.43 -40.66 -44.16
N VAL A 384 -38.13 -40.94 -44.28
CA VAL A 384 -37.57 -42.28 -43.99
C VAL A 384 -37.62 -42.58 -42.50
N VAL A 385 -37.13 -41.67 -41.65
CA VAL A 385 -37.20 -41.83 -40.19
C VAL A 385 -38.66 -41.84 -39.72
N GLY A 386 -39.49 -40.92 -40.23
CA GLY A 386 -40.92 -40.87 -39.94
C GLY A 386 -41.66 -42.15 -40.35
N GLY A 387 -41.36 -42.72 -41.52
CA GLY A 387 -41.95 -43.97 -42.00
C GLY A 387 -41.56 -45.20 -41.19
N ILE A 388 -40.29 -45.29 -40.76
CA ILE A 388 -39.81 -46.36 -39.87
C ILE A 388 -40.51 -46.26 -38.50
N VAL A 389 -40.57 -45.07 -37.91
CA VAL A 389 -41.25 -44.82 -36.63
C VAL A 389 -42.75 -45.09 -36.75
N TYR A 390 -43.40 -44.65 -37.83
CA TYR A 390 -44.82 -44.90 -38.09
C TYR A 390 -45.15 -46.40 -38.17
N ARG A 391 -44.27 -47.19 -38.80
CA ARG A 391 -44.41 -48.65 -38.90
C ARG A 391 -44.14 -49.37 -37.56
N ALA A 392 -43.22 -48.88 -36.74
CA ALA A 392 -42.82 -49.52 -35.49
C ALA A 392 -43.73 -49.17 -34.29
N VAL A 393 -44.22 -47.92 -34.21
CA VAL A 393 -44.86 -47.35 -33.01
C VAL A 393 -46.37 -47.13 -33.21
N GLY A 394 -46.82 -47.03 -34.46
CA GLY A 394 -48.23 -46.85 -34.82
C GLY A 394 -48.76 -45.42 -34.57
N TRP A 395 -49.75 -45.02 -35.36
CA TRP A 395 -50.25 -43.64 -35.39
C TRP A 395 -50.79 -43.13 -34.04
N ARG A 396 -51.35 -44.01 -33.19
CA ARG A 396 -51.95 -43.64 -31.91
C ARG A 396 -50.94 -43.08 -30.92
N VAL A 397 -49.78 -43.73 -30.79
CA VAL A 397 -48.72 -43.28 -29.87
C VAL A 397 -48.08 -41.99 -30.40
N ILE A 398 -47.87 -41.88 -31.71
CA ILE A 398 -47.39 -40.64 -32.35
C ILE A 398 -48.37 -39.48 -32.12
N ALA A 399 -49.67 -39.71 -32.25
CA ALA A 399 -50.69 -38.69 -31.97
C ALA A 399 -50.69 -38.26 -30.49
N VAL A 400 -50.55 -39.20 -29.55
CA VAL A 400 -50.47 -38.90 -28.11
C VAL A 400 -49.20 -38.12 -27.77
N THR A 401 -48.03 -38.50 -28.32
CA THR A 401 -46.77 -37.75 -28.07
C THR A 401 -46.77 -36.39 -28.73
N ALA A 402 -47.32 -36.24 -29.93
CA ALA A 402 -47.51 -34.94 -30.59
C ALA A 402 -48.48 -34.04 -29.82
N ALA A 403 -49.58 -34.59 -29.29
CA ALA A 403 -50.52 -33.86 -28.45
C ALA A 403 -49.89 -33.43 -27.11
N ALA A 404 -49.09 -34.29 -26.47
CA ALA A 404 -48.36 -33.95 -25.24
C ALA A 404 -47.29 -32.87 -25.48
N TYR A 405 -46.49 -33.01 -26.54
CA TYR A 405 -45.48 -32.01 -26.93
C TYR A 405 -46.13 -30.67 -27.30
N GLY A 406 -47.20 -30.69 -28.10
CA GLY A 406 -47.97 -29.50 -28.46
C GLY A 406 -48.64 -28.85 -27.25
N GLY A 407 -49.16 -29.65 -26.31
CA GLY A 407 -49.73 -29.17 -25.05
C GLY A 407 -48.69 -28.46 -24.17
N LEU A 408 -47.50 -29.05 -24.03
CA LEU A 408 -46.36 -28.40 -23.34
C LEU A 408 -45.93 -27.11 -24.03
N TYR A 409 -45.85 -27.11 -25.37
CA TYR A 409 -45.50 -25.91 -26.15
C TYR A 409 -46.52 -24.78 -25.96
N VAL A 410 -47.82 -25.08 -26.04
CA VAL A 410 -48.88 -24.09 -25.80
C VAL A 410 -48.87 -23.60 -24.36
N TRP A 411 -48.70 -24.50 -23.38
CA TRP A 411 -48.59 -24.13 -21.97
C TRP A 411 -47.41 -23.19 -21.69
N GLU A 412 -46.22 -23.50 -22.22
CA GLU A 412 -45.03 -22.65 -22.09
C GLU A 412 -45.20 -21.33 -22.85
N ARG A 413 -45.85 -21.34 -24.01
CA ARG A 413 -46.13 -20.14 -24.82
C ARG A 413 -47.17 -19.21 -24.18
N MET A 414 -48.16 -19.76 -23.47
CA MET A 414 -49.15 -19.00 -22.67
C MET A 414 -48.55 -18.45 -21.37
N ARG A 415 -47.48 -19.08 -20.85
CA ARG A 415 -46.71 -18.57 -19.71
C ARG A 415 -45.77 -17.41 -20.11
N TRP A 416 -45.39 -17.32 -21.39
CA TRP A 416 -44.54 -16.26 -21.96
C TRP A 416 -45.30 -14.94 -22.23
N ASN A 417 -45.82 -14.34 -21.16
CA ASN A 417 -46.46 -13.01 -21.16
C ASN A 417 -45.43 -11.89 -20.95
N SER A 418 -45.82 -10.63 -21.18
CA SER A 418 -44.96 -9.44 -21.00
C SER A 418 -44.30 -9.36 -19.61
N HIS A 419 -45.00 -9.75 -18.55
CA HIS A 419 -44.42 -9.84 -17.19
C HIS A 419 -43.29 -10.88 -17.08
N ALA A 420 -43.40 -12.03 -17.79
CA ALA A 420 -42.34 -13.04 -17.80
C ALA A 420 -41.11 -12.55 -18.60
N LYS A 421 -41.33 -11.79 -19.68
CA LYS A 421 -40.26 -11.11 -20.42
C LYS A 421 -39.56 -10.05 -19.56
N GLU A 422 -40.32 -9.26 -18.80
CA GLU A 422 -39.79 -8.25 -17.89
C GLU A 422 -38.89 -8.90 -16.82
N GLN A 423 -39.36 -9.96 -16.16
CA GLN A 423 -38.56 -10.69 -15.17
C GLN A 423 -37.30 -11.30 -15.81
N HIS A 424 -37.41 -11.88 -17.00
CA HIS A 424 -36.24 -12.43 -17.70
C HIS A 424 -35.23 -11.34 -18.10
N LEU A 425 -35.70 -10.16 -18.54
CA LEU A 425 -34.85 -9.00 -18.80
C LEU A 425 -34.15 -8.54 -17.51
N LYS A 426 -34.88 -8.39 -16.41
CA LYS A 426 -34.35 -8.00 -15.09
C LYS A 426 -33.26 -8.97 -14.61
N GLU A 427 -33.45 -10.27 -14.80
CA GLU A 427 -32.48 -11.30 -14.39
C GLU A 427 -31.25 -11.38 -15.32
N GLN A 428 -31.42 -11.25 -16.64
CA GLN A 428 -30.32 -11.08 -17.59
C GLN A 428 -29.51 -9.81 -17.26
N PHE A 429 -30.19 -8.69 -17.00
CA PHE A 429 -29.58 -7.41 -16.64
C PHE A 429 -28.79 -7.52 -15.33
N ARG A 430 -29.39 -8.10 -14.27
CA ARG A 430 -28.74 -8.34 -12.98
C ARG A 430 -27.49 -9.20 -13.14
N SER A 431 -27.57 -10.32 -13.85
CA SER A 431 -26.41 -11.22 -14.00
C SER A 431 -25.26 -10.56 -14.78
N HIS A 432 -25.57 -9.78 -15.82
CA HIS A 432 -24.58 -8.99 -16.55
C HIS A 432 -23.95 -7.89 -15.69
N LEU A 433 -24.78 -7.09 -15.00
CA LEU A 433 -24.33 -5.99 -14.15
C LEU A 433 -23.50 -6.51 -12.98
N ALA A 434 -23.90 -7.59 -12.32
CA ALA A 434 -23.14 -8.22 -11.23
C ALA A 434 -21.74 -8.67 -11.71
N ALA A 435 -21.66 -9.34 -12.86
CA ALA A 435 -20.38 -9.78 -13.42
C ALA A 435 -19.47 -8.59 -13.80
N ARG A 436 -20.04 -7.51 -14.35
CA ARG A 436 -19.30 -6.28 -14.67
C ARG A 436 -18.85 -5.53 -13.41
N MET A 437 -19.72 -5.40 -12.41
CA MET A 437 -19.36 -4.80 -11.13
C MET A 437 -18.22 -5.57 -10.47
N GLN A 438 -18.26 -6.91 -10.44
CA GLN A 438 -17.15 -7.73 -9.93
C GLN A 438 -15.81 -7.45 -10.64
N GLN A 439 -15.82 -7.21 -11.96
CA GLN A 439 -14.61 -6.86 -12.72
C GLN A 439 -14.04 -5.48 -12.34
N VAL A 440 -14.90 -4.48 -12.10
CA VAL A 440 -14.46 -3.10 -11.81
C VAL A 440 -14.30 -2.83 -10.30
N GLY A 441 -14.84 -3.68 -9.42
CA GLY A 441 -14.78 -3.52 -7.96
C GLY A 441 -13.36 -3.34 -7.40
N ALA A 442 -12.36 -4.04 -7.96
CA ALA A 442 -10.96 -3.85 -7.59
C ALA A 442 -10.41 -2.45 -7.98
N ALA A 443 -10.84 -1.91 -9.12
CA ALA A 443 -10.48 -0.56 -9.56
C ALA A 443 -11.20 0.52 -8.73
N HIS A 444 -12.47 0.32 -8.38
CA HIS A 444 -13.18 1.22 -7.46
C HIS A 444 -12.57 1.19 -6.04
N THR A 445 -12.17 0.03 -5.54
CA THR A 445 -11.54 -0.10 -4.22
C THR A 445 -10.22 0.67 -4.16
N THR A 446 -9.34 0.50 -5.15
CA THR A 446 -8.08 1.25 -5.24
C THR A 446 -8.28 2.75 -5.52
N HIS A 447 -9.36 3.14 -6.19
CA HIS A 447 -9.78 4.55 -6.29
C HIS A 447 -10.19 5.12 -4.93
N CYS A 448 -10.98 4.38 -4.14
CA CYS A 448 -11.42 4.77 -2.81
C CYS A 448 -10.24 4.89 -1.82
N GLU A 449 -9.27 3.98 -1.87
CA GLU A 449 -7.99 4.13 -1.16
C GLU A 449 -7.33 5.45 -1.54
N THR A 450 -7.15 5.70 -2.84
CA THR A 450 -6.49 6.91 -3.34
C THR A 450 -7.24 8.18 -2.93
N GLN A 451 -8.57 8.14 -2.83
CA GLN A 451 -9.37 9.25 -2.33
C GLN A 451 -9.17 9.46 -0.83
N ALA A 452 -9.18 8.42 0.00
CA ALA A 452 -8.96 8.50 1.45
C ALA A 452 -7.53 8.93 1.85
N MET A 453 -6.58 8.87 0.91
CA MET A 453 -5.17 9.23 1.09
C MET A 453 -4.84 10.69 0.67
N ARG A 454 -5.83 11.46 0.19
CA ARG A 454 -5.70 12.87 -0.24
C ARG A 454 -6.15 13.84 0.85
#